data_AF-A0A507B5J0-F1
#
_entry.id   AF-A0A507B5J0-F1
#
_cell.length_a   1.000
_cell.length_b   1.000
_cell.length_c   1.000
_cell.angle_alpha   90.00
_cell.angle_beta   90.00
_cell.angle_gamma   90.00
#
_symmetry.space_group_name_H-M   'P 1'
#
loop_
_entity.id
_entity.type
_entity.pdbx_description
1 polymer ?
#
loop_
_entity_poly.entity_id
_entity_poly.type
_entity_poly.pdbx_seq_one_letter_code
_entity_poly.pdbx_strand_id
1 'polypeptide(L)'
;MARLPQTTPAPQPIMVFMPQTSSKDASPGQAPTTTTAAATATPAPEQSSSTTAATDATVRPPPFAQPKLRLEVRDLAHPGATRFLASLDAAQVLSTAVARVHSLLYRPDAADYSPPPTRSVTVILRDMGGVAYTTGTELDGDHKEIHVSLAYVAGVSPASRTAAEITGVLTHELVHCYQWNALGTCPGGLIEGIADWVRLNCGLSPPHWQKKAGDKWDAGYQNTAYFLQYLEERFGSGTIPRLNEKLRGKHYEEKTFWTELLGRPVDQLWKDYVKSLEGGSKGQAVDEATQTS
;
A
#
# COMPACT_ATOMS: atom_id res chain seq x y z
N MET A 1 10.46 -37.59 33.14
CA MET A 1 10.09 -37.36 31.72
C MET A 1 9.41 -36.00 31.62
N ALA A 2 10.10 -34.99 31.12
CA ALA A 2 9.57 -33.63 30.96
C ALA A 2 8.75 -33.55 29.66
N ARG A 3 7.52 -33.04 29.74
CA ARG A 3 6.69 -32.76 28.56
C ARG A 3 7.15 -31.44 27.93
N LEU A 4 7.52 -31.49 26.65
CA LEU A 4 7.75 -30.31 25.82
C LEU A 4 6.41 -29.60 25.53
N PRO A 5 6.36 -28.26 25.50
CA PRO A 5 5.16 -27.53 25.13
C PRO A 5 4.90 -27.65 23.63
N GLN A 6 3.64 -27.89 23.27
CA GLN A 6 3.17 -27.89 21.88
C GLN A 6 3.26 -26.47 21.31
N THR A 7 4.04 -26.32 20.23
CA THR A 7 4.05 -25.10 19.42
C THR A 7 2.87 -25.14 18.45
N THR A 8 2.02 -24.13 18.52
CA THR A 8 0.97 -23.91 17.51
C THR A 8 1.63 -23.59 16.17
N PRO A 9 1.23 -24.20 15.05
CA PRO A 9 1.78 -23.88 13.73
C PRO A 9 1.53 -22.40 13.39
N ALA A 10 2.55 -21.74 12.84
CA ALA A 10 2.39 -20.41 12.25
C ALA A 10 1.34 -20.45 11.13
N PRO A 11 0.48 -19.42 11.00
CA PRO A 11 -0.48 -19.35 9.91
C PRO A 11 0.24 -19.31 8.56
N GLN A 12 -0.30 -20.06 7.58
CA GLN A 12 0.25 -20.11 6.22
C GLN A 12 0.19 -18.72 5.58
N PRO A 13 1.24 -18.28 4.85
CA PRO A 13 1.24 -16.98 4.18
C PRO A 13 0.10 -16.93 3.15
N ILE A 14 -0.68 -15.86 3.18
CA ILE A 14 -1.68 -15.57 2.15
C ILE A 14 -0.90 -15.23 0.88
N MET A 15 -0.89 -16.15 -0.09
CA MET A 15 -0.28 -15.88 -1.39
C MET A 15 -1.19 -14.92 -2.17
N VAL A 16 -0.74 -13.68 -2.34
CA VAL A 16 -1.45 -12.67 -3.14
C VAL A 16 -1.31 -13.03 -4.62
N PHE A 17 -2.40 -13.47 -5.23
CA PHE A 17 -2.48 -13.73 -6.67
C PHE A 17 -3.06 -12.51 -7.38
N MET A 18 -2.19 -11.60 -7.84
CA MET A 18 -2.60 -10.60 -8.82
C MET A 18 -2.55 -11.22 -10.23
N PRO A 19 -3.64 -11.18 -11.01
CA PRO A 19 -3.65 -11.76 -12.35
C PRO A 19 -2.69 -11.01 -13.28
N GLN A 20 -1.72 -11.73 -13.86
CA GLN A 20 -0.80 -11.18 -14.86
C GLN A 20 -1.42 -11.15 -16.26
N THR A 21 -1.13 -10.10 -17.03
CA THR A 21 -1.34 -10.06 -18.48
C THR A 21 -0.01 -10.18 -19.19
N SER A 22 0.03 -11.10 -20.16
CA SER A 22 1.22 -11.55 -20.89
C SER A 22 1.52 -10.64 -22.08
N SER A 23 2.78 -10.27 -22.29
CA SER A 23 3.25 -9.78 -23.60
C SER A 23 4.70 -10.18 -23.85
N LYS A 24 4.90 -10.77 -25.04
CA LYS A 24 6.10 -11.43 -25.56
C LYS A 24 7.16 -10.44 -26.09
N ASP A 25 8.39 -10.95 -26.10
CA ASP A 25 9.70 -10.49 -26.62
C ASP A 25 9.79 -9.44 -27.75
N ALA A 26 10.78 -8.55 -27.60
CA ALA A 26 11.75 -8.19 -28.66
C ALA A 26 13.05 -7.58 -28.06
N SER A 27 14.21 -7.99 -28.60
CA SER A 27 15.59 -7.62 -28.21
C SER A 27 16.26 -6.74 -29.31
N PRO A 28 17.52 -6.23 -29.19
CA PRO A 28 17.80 -4.80 -29.11
C PRO A 28 18.70 -4.21 -30.22
N GLY A 29 18.78 -2.86 -30.30
CA GLY A 29 19.65 -2.11 -31.20
C GLY A 29 20.55 -1.09 -30.46
N GLN A 30 21.78 -0.95 -30.94
CA GLN A 30 23.00 -0.40 -30.30
C GLN A 30 23.12 1.13 -30.18
N ALA A 31 24.06 1.55 -29.31
CA ALA A 31 24.61 2.89 -29.11
C ALA A 31 25.56 3.37 -30.24
N PRO A 32 26.06 4.62 -30.20
CA PRO A 32 27.43 4.83 -29.66
C PRO A 32 27.71 6.17 -28.89
N THR A 33 28.68 6.07 -27.95
CA THR A 33 29.83 6.93 -27.50
C THR A 33 29.97 8.40 -27.99
N THR A 34 30.61 9.41 -27.34
CA THR A 34 31.74 9.51 -26.36
C THR A 34 32.00 10.99 -25.94
N THR A 35 32.82 11.19 -24.88
CA THR A 35 33.85 12.27 -24.61
C THR A 35 33.55 13.18 -23.38
N THR A 36 34.21 13.02 -22.22
CA THR A 36 35.46 13.66 -21.65
C THR A 36 35.35 15.20 -21.50
N ALA A 37 35.69 15.94 -20.43
CA ALA A 37 36.77 15.91 -19.43
C ALA A 37 36.38 16.87 -18.25
N ALA A 38 36.68 16.60 -16.97
CA ALA A 38 37.88 16.97 -16.18
C ALA A 38 37.64 18.11 -15.16
N ALA A 39 38.25 17.93 -13.98
CA ALA A 39 38.14 18.68 -12.73
C ALA A 39 38.85 20.05 -12.74
N THR A 40 38.61 20.91 -11.73
CA THR A 40 39.62 21.29 -10.69
C THR A 40 39.07 22.36 -9.69
N ALA A 41 39.35 22.08 -8.42
CA ALA A 41 39.47 22.86 -7.17
C ALA A 41 39.00 24.34 -7.00
N THR A 42 38.37 24.52 -5.83
CA THR A 42 38.17 25.71 -4.98
C THR A 42 39.47 26.46 -4.63
N PRO A 43 39.41 27.73 -4.20
CA PRO A 43 39.35 28.03 -2.75
C PRO A 43 38.45 29.23 -2.36
N ALA A 44 38.04 29.25 -1.08
CA ALA A 44 37.46 30.39 -0.36
C ALA A 44 38.60 31.20 0.33
N PRO A 45 38.41 32.44 0.83
CA PRO A 45 37.56 32.67 2.01
C PRO A 45 36.87 34.06 2.16
N GLU A 46 36.03 34.12 3.20
CA GLU A 46 35.74 35.25 4.12
C GLU A 46 34.61 36.29 3.88
N GLN A 47 33.51 36.02 4.61
CA GLN A 47 32.72 36.89 5.52
C GLN A 47 32.04 38.17 5.01
N SER A 48 30.70 38.11 5.01
CA SER A 48 29.87 39.18 5.57
C SER A 48 28.62 38.59 6.21
N SER A 49 28.53 38.77 7.52
CA SER A 49 27.40 38.45 8.37
C SER A 49 26.22 39.37 8.08
N SER A 50 25.12 38.82 7.58
CA SER A 50 23.80 39.43 7.72
C SER A 50 22.83 38.39 8.27
N THR A 51 22.41 38.63 9.50
CA THR A 51 21.52 37.78 10.29
C THR A 51 20.10 37.88 9.73
N THR A 52 19.74 37.00 8.80
CA THR A 52 18.32 36.67 8.58
C THR A 52 17.96 35.53 9.50
N ALA A 53 17.15 35.83 10.51
CA ALA A 53 16.54 34.84 11.39
C ALA A 53 15.68 33.90 10.55
N ALA A 54 16.23 32.72 10.22
CA ALA A 54 15.47 31.60 9.72
C ALA A 54 14.56 31.14 10.85
N THR A 55 13.26 31.26 10.63
CA THR A 55 12.23 30.64 11.46
C THR A 55 12.48 29.15 11.48
N ASP A 56 12.94 28.66 12.64
CA ASP A 56 13.04 27.24 12.97
C ASP A 56 11.62 26.66 12.98
N ALA A 57 11.17 26.21 11.81
CA ALA A 57 9.95 25.44 11.67
C ALA A 57 10.22 24.08 12.33
N THR A 58 9.99 24.02 13.65
CA THR A 58 10.04 22.79 14.43
C THR A 58 9.23 21.69 13.73
N VAL A 59 9.92 20.74 13.10
CA VAL A 59 9.29 19.59 12.46
C VAL A 59 8.73 18.73 13.59
N ARG A 60 7.42 18.81 13.80
CA ARG A 60 6.73 17.94 14.76
C ARG A 60 7.04 16.48 14.41
N PRO A 61 7.54 15.66 15.35
CA PRO A 61 7.81 14.25 15.06
C PRO A 61 6.52 13.54 14.63
N PRO A 62 6.62 12.51 13.76
CA PRO A 62 5.45 11.75 13.35
C PRO A 62 4.75 11.15 14.57
N PRO A 63 3.40 11.09 14.57
CA PRO A 63 2.64 10.68 15.74
C PRO A 63 2.84 9.20 16.11
N PHE A 64 3.29 8.37 15.16
CA PHE A 64 3.62 6.98 15.36
C PHE A 64 5.08 6.73 14.97
N ALA A 65 5.75 5.86 15.72
CA ALA A 65 7.14 5.52 15.47
C ALA A 65 7.32 4.85 14.10
N GLN A 66 8.40 5.18 13.42
CA GLN A 66 8.80 4.51 12.19
C GLN A 66 9.51 3.19 12.53
N PRO A 67 9.25 2.10 11.79
CA PRO A 67 9.96 0.84 11.98
C PRO A 67 11.40 0.97 11.48
N LYS A 68 12.27 0.05 11.88
CA LYS A 68 13.55 -0.12 11.19
C LYS A 68 13.29 -0.67 9.78
N LEU A 69 13.67 0.08 8.75
CA LEU A 69 13.52 -0.33 7.35
C LEU A 69 14.80 -1.00 6.84
N ARG A 70 14.66 -2.09 6.08
CA ARG A 70 15.77 -2.81 5.44
C ARG A 70 15.39 -3.19 4.01
N LEU A 71 16.41 -3.29 3.16
CA LEU A 71 16.31 -3.81 1.80
C LEU A 71 17.32 -4.95 1.64
N GLU A 72 16.84 -6.10 1.16
CA GLU A 72 17.64 -7.25 0.76
C GLU A 72 17.39 -7.51 -0.72
N VAL A 73 18.46 -7.70 -1.49
CA VAL A 73 18.39 -8.08 -2.91
C VAL A 73 19.06 -9.44 -3.05
N ARG A 74 18.28 -10.48 -3.32
CA ARG A 74 18.81 -11.86 -3.37
C ARG A 74 19.56 -12.18 -4.65
N ASP A 75 19.24 -11.48 -5.73
CA ASP A 75 19.94 -11.58 -7.00
C ASP A 75 20.09 -10.19 -7.63
N LEU A 76 21.30 -9.64 -7.58
CA LEU A 76 21.62 -8.33 -8.14
C LEU A 76 21.76 -8.37 -9.68
N ALA A 77 22.02 -9.54 -10.26
CA ALA A 77 22.18 -9.72 -11.70
C ALA A 77 20.83 -9.84 -12.43
N HIS A 78 19.74 -10.09 -11.69
CA HIS A 78 18.41 -10.16 -12.27
C HIS A 78 17.96 -8.79 -12.83
N PRO A 79 17.40 -8.70 -14.06
CA PRO A 79 16.98 -7.43 -14.67
C PRO A 79 16.00 -6.61 -13.81
N GLY A 80 15.09 -7.30 -13.12
CA GLY A 80 14.17 -6.70 -12.15
C GLY A 80 14.87 -5.96 -11.00
N ALA A 81 16.04 -6.42 -10.54
CA ALA A 81 16.76 -5.79 -9.43
C ALA A 81 17.39 -4.47 -9.89
N THR A 82 18.06 -4.47 -11.05
CA THR A 82 18.55 -3.25 -11.69
C THR A 82 17.42 -2.26 -11.90
N ARG A 83 16.28 -2.74 -12.40
CA ARG A 83 15.11 -1.91 -12.67
C ARG A 83 14.51 -1.32 -11.39
N PHE A 84 14.38 -2.09 -10.31
CA PHE A 84 13.92 -1.59 -9.01
C PHE A 84 14.84 -0.47 -8.50
N LEU A 85 16.15 -0.76 -8.41
CA LEU A 85 17.14 0.15 -7.84
C LEU A 85 17.30 1.45 -8.64
N ALA A 86 17.08 1.40 -9.96
CA ALA A 86 17.13 2.58 -10.82
C ALA A 86 15.84 3.42 -10.80
N SER A 87 14.72 2.88 -10.31
CA SER A 87 13.40 3.52 -10.48
C SER A 87 12.98 4.42 -9.32
N LEU A 88 13.48 4.19 -8.10
CA LEU A 88 13.02 4.91 -6.91
C LEU A 88 14.04 4.93 -5.78
N ASP A 89 13.89 5.89 -4.86
CA ASP A 89 14.53 5.87 -3.56
C ASP A 89 13.69 5.01 -2.59
N ALA A 90 14.17 3.79 -2.32
CA ALA A 90 13.44 2.84 -1.48
C ALA A 90 13.28 3.34 -0.04
N ALA A 91 14.25 4.06 0.51
CA ALA A 91 14.18 4.57 1.87
C ALA A 91 13.09 5.64 1.99
N GLN A 92 13.07 6.59 1.05
CA GLN A 92 12.05 7.64 1.02
C GLN A 92 10.65 7.06 0.75
N VAL A 93 10.53 6.13 -0.21
CA VAL A 93 9.25 5.48 -0.55
C VAL A 93 8.68 4.73 0.64
N LEU A 94 9.48 3.88 1.31
CA LEU A 94 9.02 3.10 2.45
C LEU A 94 8.65 3.99 3.64
N SER A 95 9.49 4.99 3.97
CA SER A 95 9.19 5.91 5.07
C SER A 95 7.92 6.73 4.83
N THR A 96 7.74 7.22 3.61
CA THR A 96 6.53 7.94 3.19
C THR A 96 5.30 7.03 3.24
N ALA A 97 5.41 5.82 2.70
CA ALA A 97 4.31 4.85 2.71
C ALA A 97 3.89 4.48 4.14
N VAL A 98 4.82 4.22 5.06
CA VAL A 98 4.50 4.00 6.49
C VAL A 98 3.74 5.20 7.07
N ALA A 99 4.22 6.42 6.82
CA ALA A 99 3.53 7.63 7.29
C ALA A 99 2.11 7.75 6.71
N ARG A 100 1.91 7.40 5.43
CA ARG A 100 0.59 7.42 4.78
C ARG A 100 -0.34 6.35 5.36
N VAL A 101 0.13 5.11 5.53
CA VAL A 101 -0.62 4.02 6.18
C VAL A 101 -1.08 4.45 7.56
N HIS A 102 -0.16 4.99 8.37
CA HIS A 102 -0.50 5.52 9.68
C HIS A 102 -1.55 6.64 9.61
N SER A 103 -1.40 7.62 8.72
CA SER A 103 -2.36 8.73 8.60
C SER A 103 -3.75 8.31 8.11
N LEU A 104 -3.83 7.22 7.34
CA LEU A 104 -5.06 6.76 6.68
C LEU A 104 -5.81 5.70 7.48
N LEU A 105 -5.13 4.95 8.35
CA LEU A 105 -5.75 3.88 9.16
C LEU A 105 -5.82 4.20 10.65
N TYR A 106 -5.09 5.22 11.12
CA TYR A 106 -4.98 5.54 12.54
C TYR A 106 -5.21 7.01 12.80
N ARG A 107 -5.93 7.30 13.90
CA ARG A 107 -6.21 8.66 14.35
C ARG A 107 -5.38 8.95 15.61
N PRO A 108 -4.25 9.67 15.48
CA PRO A 108 -3.33 9.89 16.59
C PRO A 108 -3.86 10.83 17.67
N ASP A 109 -4.92 11.59 17.35
CA ASP A 109 -5.65 12.47 18.27
C ASP A 109 -6.65 11.72 19.15
N ALA A 110 -6.98 10.48 18.82
CA ALA A 110 -7.86 9.62 19.61
C ALA A 110 -7.02 8.60 20.39
N ALA A 111 -7.08 8.66 21.72
CA ALA A 111 -6.29 7.85 22.65
C ALA A 111 -6.44 6.32 22.46
N ASP A 112 -7.46 5.88 21.73
CA ASP A 112 -7.80 4.47 21.57
C ASP A 112 -7.11 3.79 20.39
N TYR A 113 -6.51 4.53 19.44
CA TYR A 113 -5.89 3.93 18.26
C TYR A 113 -4.47 3.45 18.57
N SER A 114 -4.23 2.16 18.33
CA SER A 114 -2.91 1.56 18.47
C SER A 114 -2.63 0.77 17.20
N PRO A 115 -1.65 1.18 16.37
CA PRO A 115 -1.19 0.33 15.28
C PRO A 115 -0.49 -0.92 15.83
N PRO A 116 -0.52 -2.05 15.09
CA PRO A 116 0.34 -3.19 15.37
C PRO A 116 1.79 -2.74 15.61
N PRO A 117 2.49 -3.30 16.62
CA PRO A 117 3.79 -2.81 17.08
C PRO A 117 4.93 -3.27 16.16
N THR A 118 4.81 -3.05 14.85
CA THR A 118 5.81 -3.44 13.86
C THR A 118 7.13 -2.73 14.11
N ARG A 119 8.13 -3.50 14.55
CA ARG A 119 9.48 -3.02 14.93
C ARG A 119 10.40 -2.89 13.73
N SER A 120 10.25 -3.75 12.73
CA SER A 120 11.01 -3.63 11.49
C SER A 120 10.29 -4.19 10.28
N VAL A 121 10.59 -3.65 9.11
CA VAL A 121 10.15 -4.17 7.82
C VAL A 121 11.39 -4.41 6.94
N THR A 122 11.56 -5.63 6.46
CA THR A 122 12.59 -6.00 5.49
C THR A 122 11.92 -6.24 4.14
N VAL A 123 12.23 -5.41 3.14
CA VAL A 123 11.84 -5.66 1.75
C VAL A 123 12.86 -6.59 1.13
N ILE A 124 12.40 -7.72 0.60
CA ILE A 124 13.22 -8.78 0.03
C ILE A 124 12.89 -8.90 -1.46
N LEU A 125 13.81 -8.47 -2.30
CA LEU A 125 13.71 -8.65 -3.74
C LEU A 125 14.27 -10.02 -4.12
N ARG A 126 13.42 -10.88 -4.67
CA ARG A 126 13.83 -12.22 -5.11
C ARG A 126 13.07 -12.68 -6.33
N ASP A 127 13.64 -13.62 -7.07
CA ASP A 127 12.87 -14.29 -8.10
C ASP A 127 11.81 -15.20 -7.46
N MET A 128 10.56 -15.02 -7.89
CA MET A 128 9.38 -15.73 -7.41
C MET A 128 8.20 -15.46 -8.34
N GLY A 129 7.21 -16.36 -8.33
CA GLY A 129 5.92 -16.10 -8.95
C GLY A 129 5.09 -15.04 -8.20
N GLY A 130 3.98 -14.63 -8.79
CA GLY A 130 3.11 -13.60 -8.21
C GLY A 130 3.72 -12.19 -8.28
N VAL A 131 3.28 -11.31 -7.39
CA VAL A 131 3.69 -9.89 -7.35
C VAL A 131 4.48 -9.60 -6.10
N ALA A 132 3.83 -9.71 -4.95
CA ALA A 132 4.45 -9.55 -3.65
C ALA A 132 3.63 -10.29 -2.58
N TYR A 133 4.18 -10.44 -1.38
CA TYR A 133 3.42 -10.82 -0.19
C TYR A 133 4.12 -10.33 1.07
N THR A 134 3.35 -10.19 2.15
CA THR A 134 3.82 -9.81 3.48
C THR A 134 3.70 -10.96 4.47
N THR A 135 4.72 -11.15 5.30
CA THR A 135 4.72 -12.13 6.38
C THR A 135 5.42 -11.59 7.63
N GLY A 136 5.22 -12.24 8.78
CA GLY A 136 6.10 -12.08 9.93
C GLY A 136 7.36 -12.94 9.80
N THR A 137 8.41 -12.60 10.55
CA THR A 137 9.58 -13.47 10.71
C THR A 137 9.28 -14.65 11.63
N GLU A 138 10.18 -15.63 11.66
CA GLU A 138 10.12 -16.75 12.62
C GLU A 138 10.28 -16.30 14.08
N LEU A 139 10.90 -15.13 14.33
CA LEU A 139 11.11 -14.61 15.68
C LEU A 139 9.79 -14.20 16.32
N ASP A 140 9.02 -13.38 15.60
CA ASP A 140 7.71 -12.88 15.99
C ASP A 140 7.01 -12.15 14.83
N GLY A 141 5.74 -11.81 15.05
CA GLY A 141 4.91 -11.06 14.11
C GLY A 141 5.20 -9.56 14.05
N ASP A 142 6.10 -9.00 14.85
CA ASP A 142 6.41 -7.56 14.86
C ASP A 142 7.55 -7.23 13.91
N HIS A 143 8.35 -8.22 13.51
CA HIS A 143 9.30 -8.11 12.42
C HIS A 143 8.63 -8.64 11.15
N LYS A 144 8.48 -7.77 10.16
CA LYS A 144 7.79 -8.07 8.91
C LYS A 144 8.77 -8.23 7.77
N GLU A 145 8.42 -9.11 6.84
CA GLU A 145 9.08 -9.28 5.56
C GLU A 145 8.09 -8.99 4.45
N ILE A 146 8.50 -8.19 3.47
CA ILE A 146 7.76 -7.95 2.23
C ILE A 146 8.59 -8.55 1.12
N HIS A 147 8.11 -9.64 0.53
CA HIS A 147 8.79 -10.25 -0.62
C HIS A 147 8.22 -9.68 -1.91
N VAL A 148 9.08 -9.19 -2.79
CA VAL A 148 8.69 -8.63 -4.09
C VAL A 148 9.30 -9.46 -5.21
N SER A 149 8.46 -9.85 -6.17
CA SER A 149 8.89 -10.61 -7.35
C SER A 149 9.74 -9.75 -8.27
N LEU A 150 11.00 -10.17 -8.45
CA LEU A 150 11.89 -9.58 -9.44
C LEU A 150 11.40 -9.79 -10.87
N ALA A 151 10.76 -10.92 -11.17
CA ALA A 151 10.15 -11.19 -12.46
C ALA A 151 8.99 -10.21 -12.75
N TYR A 152 8.13 -9.94 -11.77
CA TYR A 152 7.07 -8.92 -11.90
C TYR A 152 7.65 -7.54 -12.16
N VAL A 153 8.64 -7.12 -11.37
CA VAL A 153 9.29 -5.81 -11.54
C VAL A 153 9.90 -5.66 -12.94
N ALA A 154 10.57 -6.71 -13.44
CA ALA A 154 11.13 -6.73 -14.79
C ALA A 154 10.04 -6.57 -15.87
N GLY A 155 8.84 -7.12 -15.63
CA GLY A 155 7.71 -7.12 -16.56
C GLY A 155 6.82 -5.88 -16.55
N VAL A 156 6.99 -4.93 -15.61
CA VAL A 156 6.17 -3.72 -15.58
C VAL A 156 6.26 -2.96 -16.92
N SER A 157 5.16 -2.45 -17.44
CA SER A 157 5.16 -1.70 -18.69
C SER A 157 4.05 -0.64 -18.72
N PRO A 158 4.27 0.54 -19.31
CA PRO A 158 5.54 1.03 -19.86
C PRO A 158 6.58 1.33 -18.77
N ALA A 159 7.85 1.49 -19.14
CA ALA A 159 8.94 1.77 -18.20
C ALA A 159 8.72 3.01 -17.33
N SER A 160 8.03 4.02 -17.85
CA SER A 160 7.65 5.23 -17.11
C SER A 160 6.73 4.96 -15.91
N ARG A 161 6.05 3.82 -15.85
CA ARG A 161 5.17 3.44 -14.74
C ARG A 161 5.87 2.67 -13.62
N THR A 162 7.12 2.24 -13.83
CA THR A 162 7.83 1.36 -12.89
C THR A 162 7.86 1.90 -11.47
N ALA A 163 8.26 3.16 -11.30
CA ALA A 163 8.35 3.78 -9.98
C ALA A 163 6.98 3.78 -9.28
N ALA A 164 5.94 4.29 -9.95
CA ALA A 164 4.59 4.36 -9.39
C ALA A 164 4.00 2.97 -9.09
N GLU A 165 4.24 1.97 -9.93
CA GLU A 165 3.75 0.61 -9.70
C GLU A 165 4.42 -0.04 -8.50
N ILE A 166 5.76 0.03 -8.41
CA ILE A 166 6.50 -0.51 -7.26
C ILE A 166 6.11 0.23 -5.98
N THR A 167 5.99 1.56 -6.00
CA THR A 167 5.51 2.34 -4.85
C THR A 167 4.10 1.90 -4.45
N GLY A 168 3.21 1.63 -5.40
CA GLY A 168 1.87 1.10 -5.15
C GLY A 168 1.86 -0.27 -4.48
N VAL A 169 2.66 -1.22 -4.99
CA VAL A 169 2.83 -2.55 -4.41
C VAL A 169 3.41 -2.47 -3.01
N LEU A 170 4.50 -1.73 -2.79
CA LEU A 170 5.10 -1.57 -1.46
C LEU A 170 4.13 -0.92 -0.47
N THR A 171 3.33 0.05 -0.91
CA THR A 171 2.30 0.69 -0.07
C THR A 171 1.22 -0.32 0.34
N HIS A 172 0.74 -1.12 -0.61
CA HIS A 172 -0.22 -2.19 -0.35
C HIS A 172 0.32 -3.19 0.69
N GLU A 173 1.52 -3.71 0.47
CA GLU A 173 2.15 -4.68 1.38
C GLU A 173 2.41 -4.08 2.77
N LEU A 174 2.82 -2.81 2.85
CA LEU A 174 2.98 -2.11 4.12
C LEU A 174 1.66 -1.98 4.89
N VAL A 175 0.50 -1.94 4.23
CA VAL A 175 -0.78 -1.99 4.94
C VAL A 175 -0.93 -3.30 5.70
N HIS A 176 -0.53 -4.44 5.13
CA HIS A 176 -0.56 -5.73 5.84
C HIS A 176 0.35 -5.77 7.07
N CYS A 177 1.41 -4.95 7.11
CA CYS A 177 2.25 -4.80 8.30
C CYS A 177 1.52 -4.11 9.46
N TYR A 178 0.51 -3.29 9.16
CA TYR A 178 -0.12 -2.40 10.13
C TYR A 178 -1.62 -2.57 10.24
N GLN A 179 -2.33 -3.34 9.42
CA GLN A 179 -3.78 -3.48 9.55
C GLN A 179 -4.15 -4.54 10.60
N TRP A 180 -5.30 -4.35 11.24
CA TRP A 180 -5.89 -5.38 12.07
C TRP A 180 -6.65 -6.39 11.21
N ASN A 181 -6.63 -7.67 11.60
CA ASN A 181 -7.22 -8.75 10.82
C ASN A 181 -8.24 -9.61 11.58
N ALA A 182 -8.77 -9.09 12.69
CA ALA A 182 -9.73 -9.78 13.54
C ALA A 182 -9.25 -11.18 13.98
N LEU A 183 -8.00 -11.26 14.46
CA LEU A 183 -7.38 -12.53 14.88
C LEU A 183 -7.38 -13.59 13.76
N GLY A 184 -7.26 -13.14 12.51
CA GLY A 184 -7.28 -14.00 11.32
C GLY A 184 -8.67 -14.41 10.83
N THR A 185 -9.75 -13.90 11.42
CA THR A 185 -11.13 -14.25 11.01
C THR A 185 -11.77 -13.25 10.05
N CYS A 186 -11.12 -12.10 9.80
CA CYS A 186 -11.58 -11.13 8.82
C CYS A 186 -11.58 -11.73 7.40
N PRO A 187 -12.62 -11.50 6.57
CA PRO A 187 -12.64 -11.98 5.20
C PRO A 187 -11.45 -11.45 4.39
N GLY A 188 -10.78 -12.33 3.65
CA GLY A 188 -9.60 -11.97 2.85
C GLY A 188 -9.86 -10.81 1.88
N GLY A 189 -11.04 -10.75 1.26
CA GLY A 189 -11.36 -9.63 0.38
C GLY A 189 -11.45 -8.27 1.09
N LEU A 190 -11.85 -8.23 2.36
CA LEU A 190 -11.82 -6.99 3.15
C LEU A 190 -10.37 -6.60 3.49
N ILE A 191 -9.54 -7.58 3.84
CA ILE A 191 -8.09 -7.41 4.10
C ILE A 191 -7.37 -6.82 2.88
N GLU A 192 -7.56 -7.40 1.69
CA GLU A 192 -7.00 -6.89 0.44
C GLU A 192 -7.61 -5.54 0.05
N GLY A 193 -8.91 -5.36 0.28
CA GLY A 193 -9.63 -4.13 -0.02
C GLY A 193 -9.17 -2.93 0.80
N ILE A 194 -8.83 -3.11 2.08
CA ILE A 194 -8.25 -2.05 2.92
C ILE A 194 -6.87 -1.65 2.40
N ALA A 195 -6.03 -2.62 2.03
CA ALA A 195 -4.71 -2.36 1.46
C ALA A 195 -4.81 -1.55 0.15
N ASP A 196 -5.72 -1.92 -0.74
CA ASP A 196 -5.94 -1.19 -1.99
C ASP A 196 -6.70 0.13 -1.79
N TRP A 197 -7.51 0.28 -0.73
CA TRP A 197 -8.12 1.57 -0.38
C TRP A 197 -7.06 2.59 0.06
N VAL A 198 -6.05 2.16 0.82
CA VAL A 198 -4.90 3.02 1.15
C VAL A 198 -4.10 3.36 -0.11
N ARG A 199 -3.82 2.37 -0.98
CA ARG A 199 -3.15 2.60 -2.27
C ARG A 199 -3.91 3.61 -3.13
N LEU A 200 -5.23 3.50 -3.20
CA LEU A 200 -6.12 4.44 -3.88
C LEU A 200 -5.97 5.86 -3.32
N ASN A 201 -6.03 6.00 -1.99
CA ASN A 201 -5.94 7.30 -1.30
C ASN A 201 -4.50 7.87 -1.24
N CYS A 202 -3.52 7.12 -1.71
CA CYS A 202 -2.17 7.61 -2.01
C CYS A 202 -1.99 8.06 -3.48
N GLY A 203 -3.03 7.97 -4.31
CA GLY A 203 -2.93 8.31 -5.74
C GLY A 203 -2.12 7.29 -6.55
N LEU A 204 -2.05 6.04 -6.07
CA LEU A 204 -1.21 4.98 -6.63
C LEU A 204 -2.02 3.90 -7.36
N SER A 205 -3.24 4.23 -7.80
CA SER A 205 -4.07 3.32 -8.57
C SER A 205 -3.41 2.99 -9.93
N PRO A 206 -3.28 1.70 -10.29
CA PRO A 206 -2.96 1.28 -11.64
C PRO A 206 -3.96 1.82 -12.67
N PRO A 207 -3.55 2.07 -13.92
CA PRO A 207 -4.42 2.68 -14.92
C PRO A 207 -5.57 1.78 -15.37
N HIS A 208 -5.50 0.47 -15.10
CA HIS A 208 -6.57 -0.48 -15.38
C HIS A 208 -7.64 -0.54 -14.27
N TRP A 209 -7.44 0.17 -13.15
CA TRP A 209 -8.45 0.22 -12.10
C TRP A 209 -9.67 1.00 -12.54
N GLN A 210 -10.85 0.47 -12.22
CA GLN A 210 -12.13 1.05 -12.60
C GLN A 210 -13.06 1.09 -11.39
N LYS A 211 -13.72 2.23 -11.16
CA LYS A 211 -14.76 2.37 -10.14
C LYS A 211 -16.02 1.63 -10.61
N LYS A 212 -16.08 0.32 -10.37
CA LYS A 212 -17.20 -0.55 -10.68
C LYS A 212 -17.47 -1.54 -9.56
N ALA A 213 -18.69 -2.07 -9.53
CA ALA A 213 -19.02 -3.18 -8.65
C ALA A 213 -18.38 -4.47 -9.16
N GLY A 214 -17.81 -5.26 -8.23
CA GLY A 214 -17.46 -6.65 -8.46
C GLY A 214 -18.65 -7.58 -8.20
N ASP A 215 -18.39 -8.89 -8.13
CA ASP A 215 -19.44 -9.89 -7.89
C ASP A 215 -20.02 -9.84 -6.46
N LYS A 216 -19.19 -9.42 -5.49
CA LYS A 216 -19.54 -9.31 -4.07
C LYS A 216 -18.72 -8.22 -3.38
N TRP A 217 -19.16 -7.81 -2.19
CA TRP A 217 -18.57 -6.69 -1.45
C TRP A 217 -17.12 -6.94 -1.00
N ASP A 218 -16.77 -8.19 -0.69
CA ASP A 218 -15.43 -8.67 -0.32
C ASP A 218 -14.76 -9.42 -1.49
N ALA A 219 -14.95 -8.94 -2.74
CA ALA A 219 -14.22 -9.47 -3.89
C ALA A 219 -12.70 -9.21 -3.83
N GLY A 220 -12.26 -8.33 -2.92
CA GLY A 220 -10.85 -7.96 -2.77
C GLY A 220 -10.44 -6.85 -3.71
N TYR A 221 -9.19 -6.43 -3.52
CA TYR A 221 -8.47 -5.49 -4.38
C TYR A 221 -9.29 -4.21 -4.69
N GLN A 222 -9.16 -3.68 -5.92
CA GLN A 222 -9.86 -2.49 -6.39
C GLN A 222 -11.38 -2.50 -6.14
N ASN A 223 -12.05 -3.65 -6.27
CA ASN A 223 -13.52 -3.73 -6.18
C ASN A 223 -13.97 -3.39 -4.75
N THR A 224 -13.35 -4.03 -3.77
CA THR A 224 -13.60 -3.71 -2.37
C THR A 224 -13.05 -2.33 -2.01
N ALA A 225 -11.90 -1.92 -2.54
CA ALA A 225 -11.34 -0.59 -2.28
C ALA A 225 -12.27 0.56 -2.71
N TYR A 226 -12.89 0.50 -3.90
CA TYR A 226 -13.85 1.52 -4.33
C TYR A 226 -15.16 1.50 -3.54
N PHE A 227 -15.57 0.34 -3.02
CA PHE A 227 -16.68 0.26 -2.08
C PHE A 227 -16.33 0.90 -0.73
N LEU A 228 -15.16 0.62 -0.17
CA LEU A 228 -14.67 1.28 1.03
C LEU A 228 -14.56 2.80 0.83
N GLN A 229 -14.13 3.24 -0.36
CA GLN A 229 -14.10 4.66 -0.71
C GLN A 229 -15.51 5.28 -0.69
N TYR A 230 -16.51 4.59 -1.25
CA TYR A 230 -17.90 5.02 -1.17
C TYR A 230 -18.40 5.10 0.29
N LEU A 231 -18.01 4.17 1.16
CA LEU A 231 -18.37 4.22 2.57
C LEU A 231 -17.72 5.40 3.30
N GLU A 232 -16.43 5.67 3.05
CA GLU A 232 -15.73 6.84 3.58
C GLU A 232 -16.42 8.14 3.16
N GLU A 233 -16.78 8.27 1.88
CA GLU A 233 -17.50 9.43 1.34
C GLU A 233 -18.89 9.60 1.96
N ARG A 234 -19.62 8.49 2.15
CA ARG A 234 -21.01 8.50 2.64
C ARG A 234 -21.14 8.69 4.14
N PHE A 235 -20.27 8.07 4.92
CA PHE A 235 -20.34 8.05 6.39
C PHE A 235 -19.33 8.99 7.06
N GLY A 236 -18.47 9.63 6.26
CA GLY A 236 -17.57 10.68 6.69
C GLY A 236 -16.14 10.21 6.91
N SER A 237 -15.23 11.19 6.91
CA SER A 237 -13.80 10.98 7.10
C SER A 237 -13.51 10.27 8.43
N GLY A 238 -12.74 9.20 8.36
CA GLY A 238 -12.42 8.33 9.48
C GLY A 238 -13.27 7.06 9.58
N THR A 239 -14.09 6.76 8.57
CA THR A 239 -14.88 5.52 8.53
C THR A 239 -13.97 4.30 8.41
N ILE A 240 -12.99 4.32 7.51
CA ILE A 240 -12.04 3.20 7.34
C ILE A 240 -11.09 3.04 8.53
N PRO A 241 -10.54 4.11 9.15
CA PRO A 241 -9.87 4.00 10.44
C PRO A 241 -10.70 3.29 11.51
N ARG A 242 -11.97 3.67 11.68
CA ARG A 242 -12.87 3.02 12.66
C ARG A 242 -13.14 1.57 12.30
N LEU A 243 -13.25 1.25 11.02
CA LEU A 243 -13.37 -0.12 10.53
C LEU A 243 -12.15 -0.95 10.93
N ASN A 244 -10.94 -0.47 10.61
CA ASN A 244 -9.69 -1.13 10.96
C ASN A 244 -9.55 -1.31 12.48
N GLU A 245 -9.82 -0.27 13.27
CA GLU A 245 -9.75 -0.36 14.73
C GLU A 245 -10.78 -1.35 15.32
N LYS A 246 -11.97 -1.46 14.72
CA LYS A 246 -12.98 -2.44 15.17
C LYS A 246 -12.53 -3.89 14.97
N LEU A 247 -11.59 -4.16 14.05
CA LEU A 247 -10.97 -5.47 13.86
C LEU A 247 -9.92 -5.80 14.93
N ARG A 248 -9.52 -4.84 15.79
CA ARG A 248 -8.50 -5.05 16.81
C ARG A 248 -8.97 -6.01 17.90
N GLY A 249 -8.25 -7.12 18.06
CA GLY A 249 -8.40 -8.03 19.20
C GLY A 249 -9.76 -8.75 19.31
N LYS A 250 -10.55 -8.79 18.23
CA LYS A 250 -11.89 -9.39 18.19
C LYS A 250 -12.01 -10.37 17.03
N HIS A 251 -12.90 -11.35 17.12
CA HIS A 251 -13.29 -12.17 15.97
C HIS A 251 -14.30 -11.39 15.11
N TYR A 252 -14.22 -11.55 13.79
CA TYR A 252 -15.12 -10.95 12.84
C TYR A 252 -16.44 -11.74 12.80
N GLU A 253 -17.54 -11.05 13.04
CA GLU A 253 -18.90 -11.54 12.81
C GLU A 253 -19.61 -10.49 11.95
N GLU A 254 -19.94 -10.85 10.71
CA GLU A 254 -20.31 -9.90 9.66
C GLU A 254 -21.48 -8.99 10.08
N LYS A 255 -22.59 -9.57 10.53
CA LYS A 255 -23.80 -8.80 10.77
C LYS A 255 -23.58 -7.77 11.88
N THR A 256 -23.02 -8.22 13.01
CA THR A 256 -22.74 -7.38 14.17
C THR A 256 -21.67 -6.33 13.84
N PHE A 257 -20.61 -6.73 13.12
CA PHE A 257 -19.52 -5.84 12.75
C PHE A 257 -20.02 -4.61 11.99
N TRP A 258 -20.77 -4.84 10.90
CA TRP A 258 -21.24 -3.76 10.04
C TRP A 258 -22.39 -2.95 10.67
N THR A 259 -23.30 -3.61 11.37
CA THR A 259 -24.43 -2.94 12.02
C THR A 259 -23.96 -2.03 13.16
N GLU A 260 -23.00 -2.45 13.98
CA GLU A 260 -22.45 -1.60 15.03
C GLU A 260 -21.57 -0.46 14.47
N LEU A 261 -20.88 -0.68 13.35
CA LEU A 261 -19.99 0.33 12.77
C LEU A 261 -20.78 1.44 12.05
N LEU A 262 -21.74 1.05 11.19
CA LEU A 262 -22.41 1.93 10.22
C LEU A 262 -23.95 1.91 10.34
N GLY A 263 -24.50 1.19 11.32
CA GLY A 263 -25.95 1.09 11.54
C GLY A 263 -26.70 0.20 10.55
N ARG A 264 -26.00 -0.51 9.65
CA ARG A 264 -26.60 -1.33 8.59
C ARG A 264 -25.78 -2.59 8.28
N PRO A 265 -26.41 -3.71 7.88
CA PRO A 265 -25.70 -4.88 7.35
C PRO A 265 -24.96 -4.57 6.05
N VAL A 266 -23.84 -5.24 5.80
CA VAL A 266 -23.00 -5.01 4.60
C VAL A 266 -23.73 -5.28 3.29
N ASP A 267 -24.62 -6.27 3.25
CA ASP A 267 -25.43 -6.55 2.07
C ASP A 267 -26.27 -5.35 1.63
N GLN A 268 -26.77 -4.56 2.58
CA GLN A 268 -27.51 -3.35 2.28
C GLN A 268 -26.57 -2.23 1.82
N LEU A 269 -25.43 -2.07 2.49
CA LEU A 269 -24.41 -1.08 2.12
C LEU A 269 -23.88 -1.33 0.70
N TRP A 270 -23.65 -2.59 0.35
CA TRP A 270 -23.20 -3.01 -0.98
C TRP A 270 -24.27 -2.73 -2.04
N LYS A 271 -25.53 -3.08 -1.79
CA LYS A 271 -26.64 -2.77 -2.71
C LYS A 271 -26.76 -1.26 -2.95
N ASP A 272 -26.61 -0.45 -1.91
CA ASP A 272 -26.62 1.01 -2.03
C ASP A 272 -25.43 1.51 -2.88
N TYR A 273 -24.24 0.93 -2.71
CA TYR A 273 -23.07 1.24 -3.54
C TYR A 273 -23.31 0.88 -5.01
N VAL A 274 -23.77 -0.33 -5.30
CA VAL A 274 -24.09 -0.77 -6.68
C VAL A 274 -25.08 0.19 -7.34
N LYS A 275 -26.16 0.55 -6.64
CA LYS A 275 -27.15 1.52 -7.12
C LYS A 275 -26.55 2.91 -7.37
N SER A 276 -25.58 3.34 -6.55
CA SER A 276 -24.93 4.64 -6.74
C SER A 276 -24.13 4.73 -8.05
N LEU A 277 -23.57 3.61 -8.52
CA LEU A 277 -22.84 3.55 -9.79
C LEU A 277 -23.77 3.69 -11.00
N GLU A 278 -24.98 3.13 -10.92
CA GLU A 278 -26.02 3.27 -11.95
C GLU A 278 -26.53 4.72 -12.04
N GLY A 279 -26.70 5.38 -10.89
CA GLY A 279 -27.12 6.79 -10.82
C GLY A 279 -26.06 7.77 -11.35
N GLY A 280 -24.78 7.52 -11.06
CA GLY A 280 -23.67 8.33 -11.56
C GLY A 280 -23.49 8.26 -13.08
N SER A 281 -23.78 7.09 -13.68
CA SER A 281 -23.72 6.90 -15.14
C SER A 281 -24.78 7.71 -15.89
N LYS A 282 -25.91 8.03 -15.26
CA LYS A 282 -26.95 8.89 -15.87
C LYS A 282 -26.69 10.38 -15.70
N GLY A 283 -25.96 10.80 -14.65
CA GLY A 283 -25.61 12.20 -14.42
C GLY A 283 -24.55 12.73 -15.40
N GLN A 284 -23.51 11.94 -15.69
CA GLN A 284 -22.46 12.35 -16.63
C GLN A 284 -22.96 12.52 -18.07
N ALA A 285 -23.94 11.73 -18.50
CA ALA A 285 -24.53 11.85 -19.84
C ALA A 285 -25.36 13.13 -20.05
N VAL A 286 -25.86 13.75 -18.96
CA VAL A 286 -26.65 14.99 -19.03
C VAL A 286 -25.73 16.21 -19.03
N ASP A 287 -24.60 16.17 -18.31
CA ASP A 287 -23.64 17.27 -18.27
C ASP A 287 -22.86 17.42 -19.60
N GLU A 288 -22.52 16.31 -20.28
CA GLU A 288 -21.89 16.36 -21.62
C GLU A 288 -22.84 16.92 -22.70
N ALA A 289 -24.15 16.66 -22.58
CA ALA A 289 -25.16 17.20 -23.50
C ALA A 289 -25.41 18.70 -23.30
N THR A 290 -25.08 19.25 -22.14
CA THR A 290 -25.34 20.67 -21.80
C THR A 290 -24.15 21.58 -22.14
N GLN A 291 -22.96 21.02 -22.40
CA GLN A 291 -21.76 21.77 -22.83
C GLN A 291 -21.62 21.94 -24.34
N THR A 292 -22.56 21.42 -25.14
CA THR A 292 -22.54 21.49 -26.61
C THR A 292 -23.68 22.32 -27.21
N SER A 293 -24.35 23.17 -26.42
CA SER A 293 -25.40 24.09 -26.88
C SER A 293 -25.03 25.56 -26.69
#